data_AF-A0A2V5UPL4-F1
#
_entry.id   AF-A0A2V5UPL4-F1
#
_cell.length_a   1.000
_cell.length_b   1.000
_cell.length_c   1.000
_cell.angle_alpha   90.00
_cell.angle_beta   90.00
_cell.angle_gamma   90.00
#
_symmetry.space_group_name_H-M   'P 1'
#
loop_
_entity.id
_entity.type
_entity.pdbx_description
1 polymer ?
#
loop_
_entity_poly.entity_id
_entity_poly.type
_entity_poly.pdbx_seq_one_letter_code
_entity_poly.pdbx_strand_id
1 'polypeptide(L)'
;MAFRKNQFQATLTNWYHHNGRVLPWRQTRDPYAILVSEIMLQQTQVAAVIPYYNEWLRRFPDFAAVARASESDILHAWQGLGYYARVRNLQATAKTVQNLHGGRFPRDLAATRALPGIGPYTANAIATFAFDRPVPIVETNTARVLARLFDFRDPIDRAAGRDALWTRASILVPRYSARIYNSALVDLGALVCLPHQPKCGICPVKKFCRAKNPKALPIKKSRPRTKLLVERHAVVVSKGKILLERSSTRWRGMWILPPLKLDGLKPSSSRRRPVYKLVFPFTHHRVTLRIFHQRPPKIDNRSQRWFSIRRIESVPIPSPHRRAIVGLLSARPATPSRRRRSSGP
;
A
#
# COMPACT_ATOMS: atom_id res chain seq x y z
N MET A 1 -36.54 11.29 17.06
CA MET A 1 -36.49 9.85 17.41
C MET A 1 -35.08 9.44 17.85
N ALA A 2 -34.96 8.79 19.01
CA ALA A 2 -33.71 8.20 19.48
C ALA A 2 -33.17 7.17 18.47
N PHE A 3 -31.84 7.09 18.31
CA PHE A 3 -31.21 6.11 17.43
C PHE A 3 -31.38 4.71 18.02
N ARG A 4 -32.12 3.82 17.34
CA ARG A 4 -32.37 2.44 17.79
C ARG A 4 -31.12 1.56 17.58
N LYS A 5 -30.11 1.73 18.44
CA LYS A 5 -28.78 1.11 18.36
C LYS A 5 -28.84 -0.41 18.15
N ASN A 6 -29.57 -1.12 19.01
CA ASN A 6 -29.61 -2.58 18.98
C ASN A 6 -30.24 -3.10 17.68
N GLN A 7 -31.30 -2.43 17.19
CA GLN A 7 -31.94 -2.79 15.92
C GLN A 7 -31.00 -2.54 14.73
N PHE A 8 -30.23 -1.44 14.75
CA PHE A 8 -29.21 -1.16 13.73
C PHE A 8 -28.14 -2.26 13.69
N GLN A 9 -27.59 -2.62 14.85
CA GLN A 9 -26.57 -3.67 14.99
C GLN A 9 -27.08 -5.01 14.47
N ALA A 10 -28.27 -5.44 14.89
CA ALA A 10 -28.89 -6.69 14.46
C ALA A 10 -29.15 -6.70 12.94
N THR A 11 -29.68 -5.60 12.39
CA THR A 11 -29.96 -5.50 10.95
C THR A 11 -28.67 -5.58 10.12
N LEU A 12 -27.62 -4.89 10.55
CA LEU A 12 -26.32 -4.86 9.87
C LEU A 12 -25.63 -6.23 9.90
N THR A 13 -25.61 -6.87 11.07
CA THR A 13 -24.96 -8.17 11.25
C THR A 13 -25.71 -9.28 10.52
N ASN A 14 -27.05 -9.29 10.56
CA ASN A 14 -27.85 -10.25 9.79
C ASN A 14 -27.59 -10.15 8.27
N TRP A 15 -27.51 -8.93 7.74
CA TRP A 15 -27.14 -8.73 6.34
C TRP A 15 -25.74 -9.29 6.04
N TYR A 16 -24.77 -9.08 6.94
CA TYR A 16 -23.40 -9.55 6.77
C TYR A 16 -23.28 -11.08 6.77
N HIS A 17 -24.09 -11.81 7.54
CA HIS A 17 -24.08 -13.28 7.49
C HIS A 17 -24.39 -13.83 6.10
N HIS A 18 -25.22 -13.14 5.31
CA HIS A 18 -25.63 -13.58 3.97
C HIS A 18 -24.81 -12.95 2.84
N ASN A 19 -24.21 -11.77 3.07
CA ASN A 19 -23.58 -10.95 2.02
C ASN A 19 -22.10 -10.64 2.27
N GLY A 20 -21.56 -11.06 3.42
CA GLY A 20 -20.19 -10.79 3.84
C GLY A 20 -19.17 -11.44 2.90
N ARG A 21 -18.13 -10.70 2.54
CA ARG A 21 -17.05 -11.25 1.71
C ARG A 21 -16.23 -12.27 2.48
N VAL A 22 -16.00 -13.40 1.84
CA VAL A 22 -15.00 -14.39 2.24
C VAL A 22 -13.62 -13.87 1.83
N LEU A 23 -12.77 -13.58 2.80
CA LEU A 23 -11.41 -13.06 2.58
C LEU A 23 -10.41 -13.87 3.43
N PRO A 24 -9.19 -14.15 2.95
CA PRO A 24 -8.23 -15.00 3.67
C PRO A 24 -7.99 -14.56 5.12
N TRP A 25 -7.76 -13.26 5.34
CA TRP A 25 -7.53 -12.68 6.66
C TRP A 25 -8.76 -12.65 7.58
N ARG A 26 -9.95 -12.97 7.07
CA ARG A 26 -11.17 -13.12 7.88
C ARG A 26 -11.42 -14.54 8.34
N GLN A 27 -10.66 -15.51 7.83
CA GLN A 27 -10.76 -16.92 8.21
C GLN A 27 -9.80 -17.28 9.36
N THR A 28 -9.05 -16.31 9.89
CA THR A 28 -8.10 -16.52 10.98
C THR A 28 -8.38 -15.58 12.17
N ARG A 29 -7.82 -15.92 13.34
CA ARG A 29 -7.72 -15.08 14.54
C ARG A 29 -6.27 -14.73 14.88
N ASP A 30 -5.32 -15.17 14.06
CA ASP A 30 -3.91 -14.87 14.28
C ASP A 30 -3.63 -13.37 14.13
N PRO A 31 -3.16 -12.68 15.20
CA PRO A 31 -2.84 -11.26 15.12
C PRO A 31 -1.72 -10.94 14.12
N TYR A 32 -0.79 -11.88 13.86
CA TYR A 32 0.24 -11.69 12.83
C TYR A 32 -0.39 -11.61 11.45
N ALA A 33 -1.12 -12.65 11.06
CA ALA A 33 -1.82 -12.71 9.78
C ALA A 33 -2.78 -11.52 9.59
N ILE A 34 -3.53 -11.13 10.62
CA ILE A 34 -4.43 -9.96 10.53
C ILE A 34 -3.62 -8.68 10.33
N LEU A 35 -2.53 -8.46 11.08
CA LEU A 35 -1.67 -7.28 10.93
C LEU A 35 -1.06 -7.16 9.54
N VAL A 36 -0.58 -8.26 8.97
CA VAL A 36 -0.07 -8.29 7.59
C VAL A 36 -1.14 -7.78 6.63
N SER A 37 -2.38 -8.29 6.73
CA SER A 37 -3.47 -7.87 5.85
C SER A 37 -3.83 -6.39 6.02
N GLU A 38 -3.93 -5.91 7.27
CA GLU A 38 -4.27 -4.51 7.57
C GLU A 38 -3.21 -3.55 7.03
N ILE A 39 -1.93 -3.90 7.15
CA ILE A 39 -0.85 -3.09 6.59
C ILE A 39 -0.89 -3.12 5.06
N MET A 40 -1.12 -4.28 4.43
CA MET A 40 -1.23 -4.39 2.98
C MET A 40 -2.42 -3.60 2.42
N LEU A 41 -3.56 -3.60 3.10
CA LEU A 41 -4.79 -2.91 2.68
C LEU A 41 -4.71 -1.38 2.77
N GLN A 42 -3.70 -0.82 3.42
CA GLN A 42 -3.47 0.62 3.43
C GLN A 42 -3.28 1.15 2.00
N GLN A 43 -4.26 1.91 1.50
CA GLN A 43 -4.25 2.50 0.15
C GLN A 43 -4.07 1.47 -0.98
N THR A 44 -4.43 0.20 -0.75
CA THR A 44 -4.32 -0.88 -1.73
C THR A 44 -5.65 -1.63 -1.82
N GLN A 45 -6.07 -1.98 -3.04
CA GLN A 45 -7.34 -2.67 -3.26
C GLN A 45 -7.28 -4.13 -2.82
N VAL A 46 -8.37 -4.66 -2.29
CA VAL A 46 -8.48 -6.05 -1.79
C VAL A 46 -8.00 -7.08 -2.81
N ALA A 47 -8.47 -6.97 -4.07
CA ALA A 47 -8.10 -7.92 -5.13
C ALA A 47 -6.58 -7.94 -5.40
N ALA A 48 -5.91 -6.80 -5.29
CA ALA A 48 -4.46 -6.73 -5.44
C ALA A 48 -3.71 -7.30 -4.23
N VAL A 49 -4.31 -7.23 -3.02
CA VAL A 49 -3.68 -7.71 -1.78
C VAL A 49 -3.72 -9.24 -1.66
N ILE A 50 -4.79 -9.90 -2.08
CA ILE A 50 -4.99 -11.35 -1.90
C ILE A 50 -3.76 -12.20 -2.33
N PRO A 51 -3.22 -12.08 -3.56
CA PRO A 51 -2.08 -12.89 -3.95
C PRO A 51 -0.81 -12.58 -3.14
N TYR A 52 -0.57 -11.30 -2.80
CA TYR A 52 0.58 -10.91 -1.98
C TYR A 52 0.46 -11.43 -0.56
N TYR A 53 -0.73 -11.40 0.02
CA TYR A 53 -0.99 -11.89 1.36
C TYR A 53 -0.70 -13.39 1.47
N ASN A 54 -1.21 -14.18 0.53
CA ASN A 54 -1.01 -15.63 0.52
C ASN A 54 0.48 -15.98 0.36
N GLU A 55 1.16 -15.36 -0.60
CA GLU A 55 2.60 -15.59 -0.81
C GLU A 55 3.45 -15.10 0.37
N TRP A 56 3.06 -13.97 0.98
CA TRP A 56 3.73 -13.44 2.15
C TRP A 56 3.67 -14.40 3.33
N LEU A 57 2.49 -14.93 3.67
CA LEU A 57 2.36 -15.87 4.78
C LEU A 57 3.04 -17.21 4.50
N ARG A 58 3.13 -17.63 3.23
CA ARG A 58 3.91 -18.81 2.84
C ARG A 58 5.41 -18.60 3.09
N ARG A 59 5.94 -17.42 2.76
CA ARG A 59 7.36 -17.09 2.88
C ARG A 59 7.77 -16.67 4.29
N PHE A 60 6.90 -15.95 4.98
CA PHE A 60 7.07 -15.41 6.32
C PHE A 60 5.85 -15.79 7.15
N PRO A 61 5.85 -16.99 7.78
CA PRO A 61 4.67 -17.49 8.48
C PRO A 61 4.36 -16.78 9.80
N ASP A 62 5.33 -16.10 10.40
CA ASP A 62 5.19 -15.46 11.71
C ASP A 62 6.06 -14.20 11.87
N PHE A 63 5.98 -13.57 13.05
CA PHE A 63 6.82 -12.44 13.42
C PHE A 63 8.32 -12.79 13.44
N ALA A 64 8.70 -14.01 13.83
CA ALA A 64 10.11 -14.41 13.93
C ALA A 64 10.77 -14.50 12.54
N ALA A 65 10.04 -15.01 11.55
CA ALA A 65 10.48 -15.09 10.16
C ALA A 65 10.70 -13.68 9.58
N VAL A 66 9.76 -12.75 9.81
CA VAL A 66 9.91 -11.36 9.36
C VAL A 66 11.08 -10.65 10.07
N ALA A 67 11.23 -10.87 11.37
CA ALA A 67 12.28 -10.24 12.17
C ALA A 67 13.69 -10.68 11.73
N ARG A 68 13.86 -11.96 11.37
CA ARG A 68 15.13 -12.54 10.89
C ARG A 68 15.44 -12.24 9.43
N ALA A 69 14.43 -11.99 8.60
CA ALA A 69 14.63 -11.74 7.17
C ALA A 69 15.48 -10.50 6.91
N SER A 70 16.26 -10.51 5.82
CA SER A 70 16.99 -9.32 5.38
C SER A 70 16.02 -8.23 4.90
N GLU A 71 16.39 -6.96 5.02
CA GLU A 71 15.57 -5.87 4.46
C GLU A 71 15.34 -6.07 2.95
N SER A 72 16.34 -6.60 2.23
CA SER A 72 16.23 -6.87 0.79
C SER A 72 15.14 -7.89 0.47
N ASP A 73 15.07 -8.98 1.24
CA ASP A 73 14.05 -10.02 1.07
C ASP A 73 12.64 -9.49 1.31
N ILE A 74 12.50 -8.72 2.38
CA ILE A 74 11.25 -8.07 2.77
C ILE A 74 10.77 -7.07 1.70
N LEU A 75 11.68 -6.23 1.19
CA LEU A 75 11.36 -5.27 0.13
C LEU A 75 11.02 -5.97 -1.19
N HIS A 76 11.70 -7.07 -1.51
CA HIS A 76 11.43 -7.84 -2.70
C HIS A 76 10.04 -8.51 -2.64
N ALA A 77 9.68 -9.13 -1.51
CA ALA A 77 8.35 -9.73 -1.33
C ALA A 77 7.22 -8.67 -1.37
N TRP A 78 7.50 -7.44 -0.94
CA TRP A 78 6.53 -6.33 -0.98
C TRP A 78 6.49 -5.58 -2.33
N GLN A 79 7.37 -5.94 -3.26
CA GLN A 79 7.55 -5.22 -4.50
C GLN A 79 6.28 -5.21 -5.33
N GLY A 80 5.76 -4.02 -5.64
CA GLY A 80 4.53 -3.83 -6.41
C GLY A 80 3.36 -3.32 -5.59
N LEU A 81 3.32 -3.58 -4.27
CA LEU A 81 2.29 -3.01 -3.37
C LEU A 81 2.50 -1.51 -3.09
N GLY A 82 3.70 -0.99 -3.29
CA GLY A 82 4.04 0.41 -3.03
C GLY A 82 4.06 0.77 -1.54
N TYR A 83 4.33 2.04 -1.24
CA TYR A 83 4.48 2.56 0.13
C TYR A 83 5.39 1.70 1.02
N TYR A 84 6.65 1.51 0.61
CA TYR A 84 7.61 0.60 1.25
C TYR A 84 7.97 0.95 2.71
N ALA A 85 7.60 2.12 3.21
CA ALA A 85 7.67 2.40 4.65
C ALA A 85 6.79 1.43 5.47
N ARG A 86 5.67 0.97 4.90
CA ARG A 86 4.75 0.01 5.53
C ARG A 86 5.44 -1.28 5.91
N VAL A 87 6.15 -1.89 4.96
CA VAL A 87 6.80 -3.18 5.21
C VAL A 87 8.00 -3.06 6.16
N ARG A 88 8.69 -1.91 6.15
CA ARG A 88 9.73 -1.63 7.15
C ARG A 88 9.16 -1.51 8.55
N ASN A 89 8.03 -0.82 8.70
CA ASN A 89 7.35 -0.70 9.97
C ASN A 89 6.81 -2.06 10.44
N LEU A 90 6.32 -2.90 9.53
CA LEU A 90 5.99 -4.30 9.84
C LEU A 90 7.22 -5.07 10.34
N GLN A 91 8.36 -4.93 9.68
CA GLN A 91 9.60 -5.59 10.13
C GLN A 91 10.09 -5.06 11.48
N ALA A 92 10.04 -3.74 11.70
CA ALA A 92 10.39 -3.14 12.97
C ALA A 92 9.43 -3.61 14.08
N THR A 93 8.12 -3.66 13.81
CA THR A 93 7.12 -4.24 14.71
C THR A 93 7.43 -5.70 15.02
N ALA A 94 7.75 -6.51 14.02
CA ALA A 94 8.09 -7.91 14.21
C ALA A 94 9.29 -8.07 15.15
N LYS A 95 10.34 -7.26 14.96
CA LYS A 95 11.51 -7.22 15.87
C LYS A 95 11.13 -6.79 17.28
N THR A 96 10.31 -5.75 17.44
CA THR A 96 9.83 -5.31 18.76
C THR A 96 9.00 -6.39 19.45
N VAL A 97 8.11 -7.09 18.73
CA VAL A 97 7.31 -8.19 19.28
C VAL A 97 8.18 -9.36 19.73
N GLN A 98 9.21 -9.71 18.97
CA GLN A 98 10.18 -10.74 19.37
C GLN A 98 10.95 -10.32 20.63
N ASN A 99 11.52 -9.12 20.63
CA ASN A 99 12.45 -8.68 21.66
C ASN A 99 11.76 -8.30 22.98
N LEU A 100 10.60 -7.63 22.93
CA LEU A 100 9.94 -7.06 24.11
C LEU A 100 8.71 -7.86 24.56
N HIS A 101 8.15 -8.71 23.71
CA HIS A 101 6.92 -9.43 23.99
C HIS A 101 7.05 -10.96 23.81
N GLY A 102 8.28 -11.49 23.71
CA GLY A 102 8.54 -12.93 23.62
C GLY A 102 7.88 -13.59 22.39
N GLY A 103 7.76 -12.84 21.31
CA GLY A 103 7.10 -13.28 20.07
C GLY A 103 5.58 -13.28 20.09
N ARG A 104 4.95 -12.90 21.20
CA ARG A 104 3.49 -12.81 21.33
C ARG A 104 3.01 -11.39 21.08
N PHE A 105 2.03 -11.22 20.20
CA PHE A 105 1.47 -9.89 19.94
C PHE A 105 0.75 -9.35 21.20
N PRO A 106 1.02 -8.10 21.62
CA PRO A 106 0.39 -7.54 22.82
C PRO A 106 -1.14 -7.44 22.65
N ARG A 107 -1.87 -7.84 23.69
CA ARG A 107 -3.35 -7.71 23.74
C ARG A 107 -3.80 -6.35 24.26
N ASP A 108 -2.94 -5.69 25.01
CA ASP A 108 -3.19 -4.33 25.48
C ASP A 108 -3.13 -3.33 24.32
N LEU A 109 -4.05 -2.37 24.32
CA LEU A 109 -4.21 -1.43 23.22
C LEU A 109 -3.15 -0.34 23.26
N ALA A 110 -2.69 0.07 24.44
CA ALA A 110 -1.60 1.05 24.57
C ALA A 110 -0.28 0.43 24.11
N ALA A 111 0.02 -0.80 24.54
CA ALA A 111 1.18 -1.56 24.06
C ALA A 111 1.12 -1.79 22.53
N THR A 112 -0.05 -2.11 21.98
CA THR A 112 -0.22 -2.26 20.53
C THR A 112 0.08 -0.96 19.77
N ARG A 113 -0.37 0.19 20.29
CA ARG A 113 -0.15 1.51 19.68
C ARG A 113 1.30 1.99 19.78
N ALA A 114 2.05 1.50 20.75
CA ALA A 114 3.48 1.79 20.88
C ALA A 114 4.34 1.08 19.81
N LEU A 115 3.77 0.09 19.09
CA LEU A 115 4.50 -0.62 18.05
C LEU A 115 4.77 0.25 16.80
N PRO A 116 5.94 0.09 16.16
CA PRO A 116 6.32 0.89 14.99
C PRO A 116 5.31 0.90 13.84
N GLY A 117 4.77 2.08 13.53
CA GLY A 117 3.83 2.26 12.42
C GLY A 117 2.41 1.74 12.68
N ILE A 118 2.08 1.37 13.92
CA ILE A 118 0.72 1.01 14.33
C ILE A 118 0.00 2.25 14.84
N GLY A 119 -0.84 2.84 13.98
CA GLY A 119 -1.72 3.94 14.36
C GLY A 119 -3.01 3.49 15.08
N PRO A 120 -3.87 4.43 15.51
CA PRO A 120 -5.12 4.13 16.21
C PRO A 120 -6.04 3.17 15.46
N TYR A 121 -6.17 3.33 14.13
CA TYR A 121 -6.92 2.41 13.29
C TYR A 121 -6.39 0.99 13.36
N THR A 122 -5.10 0.79 13.05
CA THR A 122 -4.50 -0.55 12.99
C THR A 122 -4.57 -1.23 14.34
N ALA A 123 -4.28 -0.51 15.44
CA ALA A 123 -4.39 -1.05 16.78
C ALA A 123 -5.81 -1.55 17.09
N ASN A 124 -6.82 -0.74 16.77
CA ASN A 124 -8.21 -1.16 16.95
C ASN A 124 -8.58 -2.33 16.03
N ALA A 125 -8.08 -2.35 14.79
CA ALA A 125 -8.32 -3.42 13.82
C ALA A 125 -7.82 -4.77 14.33
N ILE A 126 -6.59 -4.83 14.89
CA ILE A 126 -6.10 -6.07 15.50
C ILE A 126 -6.90 -6.41 16.75
N ALA A 127 -7.15 -5.43 17.62
CA ALA A 127 -7.90 -5.64 18.85
C ALA A 127 -9.30 -6.24 18.60
N THR A 128 -10.01 -5.76 17.57
CA THR A 128 -11.33 -6.29 17.23
C THR A 128 -11.27 -7.56 16.39
N PHE A 129 -10.43 -7.64 15.35
CA PHE A 129 -10.46 -8.79 14.46
C PHE A 129 -9.75 -10.02 15.03
N ALA A 130 -8.66 -9.85 15.78
CA ALA A 130 -7.95 -10.97 16.42
C ALA A 130 -8.60 -11.36 17.75
N PHE A 131 -8.99 -10.38 18.56
CA PHE A 131 -9.37 -10.58 19.97
C PHE A 131 -10.82 -10.21 20.31
N ASP A 132 -11.66 -9.89 19.31
CA ASP A 132 -13.07 -9.50 19.47
C ASP A 132 -13.32 -8.36 20.47
N ARG A 133 -12.32 -7.48 20.69
CA ARG A 133 -12.49 -6.35 21.61
C ARG A 133 -13.54 -5.36 21.05
N PRO A 134 -14.40 -4.79 21.91
CA PRO A 134 -15.46 -3.86 21.51
C PRO A 134 -14.90 -2.45 21.26
N VAL A 135 -14.07 -2.32 20.23
CA VAL A 135 -13.45 -1.06 19.81
C VAL A 135 -13.93 -0.67 18.40
N PRO A 136 -14.08 0.64 18.11
CA PRO A 136 -14.56 1.09 16.80
C PRO A 136 -13.47 0.98 15.73
N ILE A 137 -13.90 0.80 14.48
CA ILE A 137 -13.06 0.85 13.29
C ILE A 137 -13.51 1.97 12.37
N VAL A 138 -12.69 3.01 12.25
CA VAL A 138 -12.95 4.15 11.37
C VAL A 138 -11.87 4.22 10.28
N GLU A 139 -12.17 3.66 9.12
CA GLU A 139 -11.39 3.79 7.88
C GLU A 139 -12.18 4.50 6.79
N THR A 140 -11.66 4.57 5.56
CA THR A 140 -12.27 5.34 4.47
C THR A 140 -13.71 4.91 4.16
N ASN A 141 -14.07 3.63 4.20
CA ASN A 141 -15.43 3.16 3.97
C ASN A 141 -16.31 3.33 5.19
N THR A 142 -15.88 2.89 6.38
CA THR A 142 -16.69 3.05 7.59
C THR A 142 -16.88 4.52 7.97
N ALA A 143 -15.89 5.39 7.78
CA ALA A 143 -16.04 6.83 7.98
C ALA A 143 -17.12 7.43 7.07
N ARG A 144 -17.18 7.00 5.80
CA ARG A 144 -18.24 7.41 4.87
C ARG A 144 -19.61 6.90 5.31
N VAL A 145 -19.71 5.64 5.72
CA VAL A 145 -20.96 5.06 6.24
C VAL A 145 -21.42 5.84 7.45
N LEU A 146 -20.55 6.05 8.44
CA LEU A 146 -20.84 6.75 9.69
C LEU A 146 -21.24 8.21 9.42
N ALA A 147 -20.52 8.91 8.54
CA ALA A 147 -20.88 10.27 8.18
C ALA A 147 -22.28 10.37 7.58
N ARG A 148 -22.65 9.44 6.69
CA ARG A 148 -24.00 9.38 6.10
C ARG A 148 -25.05 8.93 7.12
N LEU A 149 -24.73 7.96 7.96
CA LEU A 149 -25.63 7.44 8.99
C LEU A 149 -26.06 8.54 9.95
N PHE A 150 -25.12 9.39 10.37
CA PHE A 150 -25.34 10.47 11.32
C PHE A 150 -25.63 11.84 10.68
N ASP A 151 -25.68 11.94 9.35
CA ASP A 151 -25.69 13.22 8.61
C ASP A 151 -24.59 14.19 9.09
N PHE A 152 -23.38 13.66 9.31
CA PHE A 152 -22.25 14.39 9.87
C PHE A 152 -21.67 15.39 8.87
N ARG A 153 -21.72 16.68 9.21
CA ARG A 153 -21.36 17.80 8.32
C ARG A 153 -19.96 18.38 8.54
N ASP A 154 -19.24 17.95 9.57
CA ASP A 154 -17.87 18.42 9.74
C ASP A 154 -16.89 17.68 8.81
N PRO A 155 -15.81 18.34 8.35
CA PRO A 155 -14.78 17.69 7.55
C PRO A 155 -14.12 16.53 8.31
N ILE A 156 -14.27 15.31 7.80
CA ILE A 156 -13.78 14.08 8.46
C ILE A 156 -12.25 13.91 8.39
N ASP A 157 -11.54 14.84 7.77
CA ASP A 157 -10.09 14.85 7.62
C ASP A 157 -9.41 16.03 8.34
N ARG A 158 -10.17 16.77 9.16
CA ARG A 158 -9.66 17.64 10.24
C ARG A 158 -9.64 16.88 11.57
N ALA A 159 -8.80 17.31 12.52
CA ALA A 159 -8.66 16.63 13.82
C ALA A 159 -10.01 16.52 14.56
N ALA A 160 -10.65 17.65 14.84
CA ALA A 160 -11.95 17.69 15.51
C ALA A 160 -13.03 16.83 14.81
N GLY A 161 -13.11 16.90 13.48
CA GLY A 161 -14.07 16.10 12.70
C GLY A 161 -13.77 14.60 12.75
N ARG A 162 -12.48 14.20 12.75
CA ARG A 162 -12.09 12.80 12.97
C ARG A 162 -12.51 12.35 14.36
N ASP A 163 -12.16 13.09 15.40
CA ASP A 163 -12.40 12.70 16.79
C ASP A 163 -13.90 12.57 17.08
N ALA A 164 -14.70 13.53 16.61
CA ALA A 164 -16.15 13.50 16.70
C ALA A 164 -16.78 12.30 15.96
N LEU A 165 -16.17 11.83 14.86
CA LEU A 165 -16.61 10.64 14.15
C LEU A 165 -16.22 9.34 14.88
N TRP A 166 -15.04 9.30 15.48
CA TRP A 166 -14.57 8.20 16.34
C TRP A 166 -15.44 8.04 17.59
N THR A 167 -15.85 9.14 18.23
CA THR A 167 -16.79 9.12 19.36
C THR A 167 -18.13 8.52 18.95
N ARG A 168 -18.69 8.97 17.81
CA ARG A 168 -19.94 8.41 17.27
C ARG A 168 -19.82 6.93 16.90
N ALA A 169 -18.68 6.51 16.34
CA ALA A 169 -18.42 5.11 16.04
C ALA A 169 -18.43 4.26 17.31
N SER A 170 -17.80 4.73 18.38
CA SER A 170 -17.72 4.04 19.68
C SER A 170 -19.10 3.74 20.27
N ILE A 171 -20.05 4.68 20.13
CA ILE A 171 -21.43 4.50 20.60
C ILE A 171 -22.09 3.29 19.92
N LEU A 172 -21.76 2.98 18.67
CA LEU A 172 -22.42 1.92 17.90
C LEU A 172 -21.80 0.53 18.06
N VAL A 173 -20.59 0.40 18.62
CA VAL A 173 -19.95 -0.91 18.76
C VAL A 173 -20.73 -1.75 19.79
N PRO A 174 -21.07 -3.01 19.48
CA PRO A 174 -21.67 -3.91 20.46
C PRO A 174 -20.62 -4.40 21.46
N ARG A 175 -21.07 -4.73 22.68
CA ARG A 175 -20.20 -5.30 23.73
C ARG A 175 -19.64 -6.68 23.35
N TYR A 176 -20.39 -7.43 22.55
CA TYR A 176 -20.05 -8.78 22.09
C TYR A 176 -20.13 -8.84 20.55
N SER A 177 -19.37 -9.74 19.93
CA SER A 177 -19.34 -9.90 18.46
C SER A 177 -18.91 -8.63 17.70
N ALA A 178 -18.00 -7.87 18.29
CA ALA A 178 -17.48 -6.62 17.70
C ALA A 178 -16.76 -6.88 16.36
N ARG A 179 -16.09 -8.03 16.23
CA ARG A 179 -15.47 -8.51 14.98
C ARG A 179 -16.48 -8.60 13.84
N ILE A 180 -17.63 -9.22 14.09
CA ILE A 180 -18.70 -9.38 13.08
C ILE A 180 -19.27 -8.02 12.74
N TYR A 181 -19.61 -7.20 13.74
CA TYR A 181 -20.13 -5.85 13.53
C TYR A 181 -19.18 -4.95 12.72
N ASN A 182 -17.90 -4.90 13.07
CA ASN A 182 -16.92 -4.08 12.37
C ASN A 182 -16.68 -4.62 10.95
N SER A 183 -16.65 -5.94 10.75
CA SER A 183 -16.56 -6.53 9.41
C SER A 183 -17.77 -6.19 8.55
N ALA A 184 -18.96 -6.22 9.13
CA ALA A 184 -20.22 -5.83 8.49
C ALA A 184 -20.23 -4.35 8.10
N LEU A 185 -19.75 -3.46 8.97
CA LEU A 185 -19.68 -2.03 8.70
C LEU A 185 -18.70 -1.72 7.56
N VAL A 186 -17.54 -2.38 7.54
CA VAL A 186 -16.55 -2.28 6.45
C VAL A 186 -17.16 -2.76 5.13
N ASP A 187 -17.82 -3.92 5.13
CA ASP A 187 -18.43 -4.48 3.90
C ASP A 187 -19.63 -3.67 3.41
N LEU A 188 -20.45 -3.14 4.30
CA LEU A 188 -21.52 -2.23 3.93
C LEU A 188 -20.95 -1.02 3.19
N GLY A 189 -19.86 -0.44 3.70
CA GLY A 189 -19.16 0.65 3.04
C GLY A 189 -18.58 0.27 1.69
N ALA A 190 -17.97 -0.92 1.59
CA ALA A 190 -17.31 -1.38 0.38
C ALA A 190 -18.26 -1.83 -0.75
N LEU A 191 -19.43 -2.39 -0.41
CA LEU A 191 -20.32 -3.05 -1.38
C LEU A 191 -21.60 -2.25 -1.69
N VAL A 192 -22.10 -1.49 -0.73
CA VAL A 192 -23.44 -0.87 -0.79
C VAL A 192 -23.34 0.65 -0.70
N CYS A 193 -22.76 1.16 0.38
CA CYS A 193 -22.65 2.59 0.65
C CYS A 193 -21.44 3.18 -0.09
N LEU A 194 -21.43 3.07 -1.43
CA LEU A 194 -20.33 3.46 -2.32
C LEU A 194 -20.10 4.98 -2.36
N PRO A 195 -18.88 5.46 -2.67
CA PRO A 195 -18.54 6.89 -2.66
C PRO A 195 -19.41 7.73 -3.60
N HIS A 196 -19.51 7.37 -4.88
CA HIS A 196 -20.19 8.19 -5.89
C HIS A 196 -21.66 7.79 -6.13
N GLN A 197 -21.93 6.49 -6.18
CA GLN A 197 -23.26 5.94 -6.46
C GLN A 197 -23.65 4.94 -5.36
N PRO A 198 -24.00 5.42 -4.14
CA PRO A 198 -24.45 4.54 -3.07
C PRO A 198 -25.75 3.83 -3.46
N LYS A 199 -25.80 2.51 -3.26
CA LYS A 199 -26.94 1.66 -3.57
C LYS A 199 -28.00 1.72 -2.47
N CYS A 200 -28.54 2.92 -2.23
CA CYS A 200 -29.46 3.19 -1.11
C CYS A 200 -30.73 2.34 -1.13
N GLY A 201 -31.23 1.97 -2.32
CA GLY A 201 -32.44 1.16 -2.48
C GLY A 201 -32.33 -0.26 -1.92
N ILE A 202 -31.11 -0.81 -1.87
CA ILE A 202 -30.82 -2.14 -1.30
C ILE A 202 -30.06 -2.06 0.03
N CYS A 203 -29.93 -0.86 0.62
CA CYS A 203 -29.14 -0.68 1.82
C CYS A 203 -29.89 -1.25 3.05
N PRO A 204 -29.35 -2.27 3.74
CA PRO A 204 -30.07 -2.95 4.83
C PRO A 204 -30.37 -1.99 5.99
N VAL A 205 -29.53 -0.97 6.17
CA VAL A 205 -29.65 0.01 7.25
C VAL A 205 -30.22 1.35 6.80
N LYS A 206 -30.87 1.41 5.63
CA LYS A 206 -31.43 2.67 5.07
C LYS A 206 -32.35 3.39 6.06
N LYS A 207 -33.20 2.66 6.78
CA LYS A 207 -34.12 3.21 7.79
C LYS A 207 -33.43 3.93 8.97
N PHE A 208 -32.15 3.65 9.21
CA PHE A 208 -31.35 4.31 10.25
C PHE A 208 -30.52 5.49 9.72
N CYS A 209 -30.40 5.62 8.40
CA CYS A 209 -29.56 6.62 7.76
C CYS A 209 -30.22 7.99 7.76
N ARG A 210 -29.57 8.97 8.40
CA ARG A 210 -30.07 10.36 8.50
C ARG A 210 -29.72 11.24 7.30
N ALA A 211 -28.77 10.84 6.45
CA ALA A 211 -28.40 11.63 5.29
C ALA A 211 -29.54 11.81 4.28
N LYS A 212 -29.94 13.06 4.06
CA LYS A 212 -30.85 13.47 2.98
C LYS A 212 -30.19 13.37 1.61
N ASN A 213 -28.92 13.80 1.52
CA ASN A 213 -28.10 13.69 0.31
C ASN A 213 -26.79 12.93 0.60
N PRO A 214 -26.80 11.58 0.54
CA PRO A 214 -25.61 10.77 0.82
C PRO A 214 -24.43 11.07 -0.11
N LYS A 215 -24.67 11.53 -1.34
CA LYS A 215 -23.61 11.84 -2.32
C LYS A 215 -22.76 13.04 -1.90
N ALA A 216 -23.33 13.96 -1.11
CA ALA A 216 -22.61 15.11 -0.55
C ALA A 216 -21.75 14.76 0.69
N LEU A 217 -21.77 13.52 1.16
CA LEU A 217 -21.07 13.06 2.36
C LEU A 217 -20.09 11.91 2.06
N PRO A 218 -18.95 11.84 2.78
CA PRO A 218 -18.51 12.76 3.83
C PRO A 218 -17.91 14.06 3.28
N ILE A 219 -17.96 15.12 4.08
CA ILE A 219 -17.22 16.36 3.78
C ILE A 219 -15.73 16.13 4.06
N LYS A 220 -14.88 16.60 3.14
CA LYS A 220 -13.42 16.53 3.23
C LYS A 220 -12.84 17.90 2.87
N LYS A 221 -11.66 18.22 3.38
CA LYS A 221 -10.94 19.44 2.99
C LYS A 221 -10.60 19.42 1.51
N SER A 222 -10.47 20.60 0.91
CA SER A 222 -9.97 20.74 -0.45
C SER A 222 -8.58 20.11 -0.55
N ARG A 223 -8.36 19.33 -1.62
CA ARG A 223 -7.06 18.73 -1.86
C ARG A 223 -6.10 19.80 -2.38
N PRO A 224 -4.86 19.88 -1.87
CA PRO A 224 -3.86 20.77 -2.45
C PRO A 224 -3.58 20.40 -3.91
N ARG A 225 -3.15 21.39 -4.70
CA ARG A 225 -2.77 21.17 -6.11
C ARG A 225 -1.65 20.14 -6.19
N THR A 226 -1.76 19.22 -7.15
CA THR A 226 -0.74 18.19 -7.39
C THR A 226 0.53 18.84 -7.95
N LYS A 227 1.68 18.60 -7.33
CA LYS A 227 2.97 19.13 -7.78
C LYS A 227 3.52 18.27 -8.93
N LEU A 228 4.02 18.91 -9.99
CA LEU A 228 4.68 18.22 -11.09
C LEU A 228 6.18 18.12 -10.83
N LEU A 229 6.76 16.93 -10.96
CA LEU A 229 8.20 16.70 -10.77
C LEU A 229 8.78 16.01 -12.00
N VAL A 230 10.06 16.27 -12.28
CA VAL A 230 10.83 15.58 -13.32
C VAL A 230 12.05 14.94 -12.70
N GLU A 231 12.18 13.63 -12.87
CA GLU A 231 13.34 12.85 -12.42
C GLU A 231 14.10 12.36 -13.67
N ARG A 232 15.43 12.51 -13.67
CA ARG A 232 16.31 12.13 -14.78
C ARG A 232 17.29 11.05 -14.35
N HIS A 233 17.29 9.93 -15.06
CA HIS A 233 18.12 8.77 -14.75
C HIS A 233 18.83 8.25 -15.98
N ALA A 234 19.91 7.51 -15.76
CA ALA A 234 20.70 6.88 -16.80
C ALA A 234 20.42 5.38 -16.89
N VAL A 235 20.34 4.85 -18.11
CA VAL A 235 20.45 3.41 -18.37
C VAL A 235 21.85 3.12 -18.87
N VAL A 236 22.55 2.25 -18.13
CA VAL A 236 23.92 1.84 -18.42
C VAL A 236 23.96 0.32 -18.45
N VAL A 237 24.31 -0.23 -19.61
CA VAL A 237 24.38 -1.68 -19.85
C VAL A 237 25.76 -2.04 -20.39
N SER A 238 26.36 -3.09 -19.85
CA SER A 238 27.65 -3.61 -20.31
C SER A 238 27.70 -5.12 -20.10
N LYS A 239 28.13 -5.87 -21.12
CA LYS A 239 28.32 -7.35 -21.06
C LYS A 239 27.15 -8.11 -20.41
N GLY A 240 25.91 -7.80 -20.82
CA GLY A 240 24.69 -8.45 -20.29
C GLY A 240 24.31 -8.07 -18.84
N LYS A 241 24.97 -7.07 -18.26
CA LYS A 241 24.68 -6.53 -16.93
C LYS A 241 24.16 -5.09 -17.03
N ILE A 242 23.34 -4.70 -16.06
CA ILE A 242 22.83 -3.33 -15.90
C ILE A 242 23.37 -2.72 -14.61
N LEU A 243 23.77 -1.46 -14.65
CA LEU A 243 24.21 -0.73 -13.47
C LEU A 243 22.99 -0.19 -12.72
N LEU A 244 22.90 -0.48 -11.44
CA LEU A 244 21.89 0.09 -10.55
C LEU A 244 22.56 0.77 -9.36
N GLU A 245 21.83 1.70 -8.75
CA GLU A 245 22.24 2.44 -7.57
C GLU A 245 21.25 2.18 -6.43
N ARG A 246 21.76 1.95 -5.22
CA ARG A 246 20.96 1.80 -4.02
C ARG A 246 20.49 3.18 -3.57
N SER A 247 19.17 3.40 -3.62
CA SER A 247 18.59 4.70 -3.28
C SER A 247 18.69 4.98 -1.77
N SER A 248 18.96 6.23 -1.42
CA SER A 248 18.89 6.78 -0.07
C SER A 248 17.64 7.66 0.18
N THR A 249 16.84 7.91 -0.86
CA THR A 249 15.73 8.87 -0.83
C THR A 249 14.37 8.16 -0.66
N ARG A 250 13.35 8.52 -1.46
CA ARG A 250 12.00 7.96 -1.36
C ARG A 250 11.93 6.45 -1.59
N TRP A 251 12.94 5.90 -2.27
CA TRP A 251 13.10 4.46 -2.54
C TRP A 251 14.19 3.84 -1.68
N ARG A 252 14.49 4.42 -0.51
CA ARG A 252 15.55 3.99 0.42
C ARG A 252 15.75 2.47 0.40
N GLY A 253 16.98 2.00 0.29
CA GLY A 253 17.31 0.57 0.35
C GLY A 253 16.99 -0.26 -0.91
N MET A 254 16.14 0.23 -1.81
CA MET A 254 15.85 -0.39 -3.11
C MET A 254 16.88 0.04 -4.17
N TRP A 255 16.96 -0.73 -5.26
CA TRP A 255 17.82 -0.44 -6.40
C TRP A 255 17.06 0.33 -7.47
N ILE A 256 17.64 1.43 -7.94
CA ILE A 256 17.09 2.28 -9.00
C ILE A 256 18.10 2.42 -10.13
N LEU A 257 17.64 2.90 -11.29
CA LEU A 257 18.56 3.40 -12.31
C LEU A 257 19.36 4.57 -11.71
N PRO A 258 20.68 4.67 -11.93
CA PRO A 258 21.47 5.78 -11.39
C PRO A 258 20.90 7.14 -11.84
N PRO A 259 20.88 8.17 -10.97
CA PRO A 259 20.59 9.53 -11.39
C PRO A 259 21.50 9.95 -12.55
N LEU A 260 20.96 10.71 -13.51
CA LEU A 260 21.76 11.19 -14.63
C LEU A 260 22.78 12.22 -14.12
N LYS A 261 24.07 11.88 -14.12
CA LYS A 261 25.15 12.85 -13.88
C LYS A 261 25.34 13.67 -15.15
N LEU A 262 25.19 14.99 -15.05
CA LEU A 262 25.30 15.92 -16.17
C LEU A 262 26.73 16.45 -16.38
N ASP A 263 27.69 16.04 -15.54
CA ASP A 263 29.05 16.57 -15.54
C ASP A 263 29.69 16.48 -16.95
N GLY A 264 30.03 17.64 -17.50
CA GLY A 264 30.81 17.79 -18.74
C GLY A 264 30.04 17.71 -20.07
N LEU A 265 28.71 17.54 -20.08
CA LEU A 265 27.96 17.51 -21.35
C LEU A 265 27.59 18.92 -21.82
N LYS A 266 28.41 19.48 -22.74
CA LYS A 266 28.05 20.68 -23.49
C LYS A 266 26.71 20.49 -24.20
N PRO A 267 25.87 21.54 -24.30
CA PRO A 267 24.45 21.34 -24.54
C PRO A 267 24.09 20.75 -25.91
N SER A 268 24.89 20.77 -26.98
CA SER A 268 24.35 20.73 -28.35
C SER A 268 24.17 19.36 -29.06
N SER A 269 24.47 18.20 -28.49
CA SER A 269 24.37 16.94 -29.27
C SER A 269 23.07 16.15 -29.03
N SER A 270 22.67 15.35 -30.03
CA SER A 270 21.53 14.43 -30.14
C SER A 270 21.24 13.49 -28.95
N ARG A 271 22.01 13.56 -27.85
CA ARG A 271 21.83 12.86 -26.57
C ARG A 271 20.78 13.48 -25.63
N ARG A 272 20.04 14.50 -26.07
CA ARG A 272 19.03 15.23 -25.27
C ARG A 272 17.66 14.57 -25.13
N ARG A 273 17.30 13.59 -25.98
CA ARG A 273 15.97 12.96 -25.92
C ARG A 273 15.99 11.76 -24.98
N PRO A 274 15.03 11.65 -24.06
CA PRO A 274 14.93 10.47 -23.22
C PRO A 274 14.59 9.25 -24.09
N VAL A 275 15.32 8.16 -23.86
CA VAL A 275 15.11 6.86 -24.52
C VAL A 275 13.89 6.14 -23.96
N TYR A 276 13.43 6.57 -22.77
CA TYR A 276 12.18 6.12 -22.18
C TYR A 276 11.61 7.22 -21.30
N LYS A 277 10.29 7.40 -21.36
CA LYS A 277 9.54 8.36 -20.54
C LYS A 277 8.37 7.66 -19.88
N LEU A 278 8.24 7.82 -18.57
CA LEU A 278 7.10 7.32 -17.81
C LEU A 278 6.57 8.40 -16.89
N VAL A 279 5.24 8.56 -16.87
CA VAL A 279 4.56 9.43 -15.91
C VAL A 279 3.83 8.55 -14.92
N PHE A 280 4.01 8.81 -13.62
CA PHE A 280 3.33 8.06 -12.57
C PHE A 280 2.95 8.96 -11.39
N PRO A 281 1.82 8.66 -10.72
CA PRO A 281 1.34 9.45 -9.60
C PRO A 281 1.93 9.01 -8.26
N PHE A 282 2.02 9.97 -7.35
CA PHE A 282 2.03 9.81 -5.90
C PHE A 282 0.88 10.64 -5.31
N THR A 283 0.60 10.48 -4.02
CA THR A 283 -0.50 11.18 -3.31
C THR A 283 -0.56 12.69 -3.59
N HIS A 284 0.59 13.37 -3.66
CA HIS A 284 0.69 14.83 -3.87
C HIS A 284 1.53 15.24 -5.07
N HIS A 285 2.08 14.28 -5.83
CA HIS A 285 3.02 14.55 -6.91
C HIS A 285 2.66 13.76 -8.16
N ARG A 286 2.92 14.33 -9.33
CA ARG A 286 2.95 13.61 -10.60
C ARG A 286 4.36 13.66 -11.14
N VAL A 287 5.04 12.52 -11.12
CA VAL A 287 6.46 12.42 -11.47
C VAL A 287 6.58 11.98 -12.92
N THR A 288 7.38 12.71 -13.68
CA THR A 288 7.84 12.33 -15.01
C THR A 288 9.26 11.79 -14.90
N LEU A 289 9.41 10.47 -15.00
CA LEU A 289 10.71 9.80 -15.09
C LEU A 289 11.18 9.82 -16.54
N ARG A 290 12.38 10.35 -16.77
CA ARG A 290 13.06 10.42 -18.06
C ARG A 290 14.37 9.63 -17.98
N ILE A 291 14.51 8.63 -18.84
CA ILE A 291 15.70 7.78 -18.90
C ILE A 291 16.55 8.15 -20.11
N PHE A 292 17.86 8.17 -19.95
CA PHE A 292 18.83 8.52 -20.98
C PHE A 292 19.88 7.43 -21.12
N HIS A 293 20.39 7.17 -22.33
CA HIS A 293 21.56 6.32 -22.50
C HIS A 293 22.81 7.04 -21.97
N GLN A 294 23.61 6.32 -21.20
CA GLN A 294 24.93 6.79 -20.76
C GLN A 294 25.96 5.67 -20.95
N ARG A 295 27.17 6.05 -21.37
CA ARG A 295 28.31 5.12 -21.40
C ARG A 295 28.67 4.71 -19.96
N PRO A 296 29.23 3.50 -19.74
CA PRO A 296 29.64 3.06 -18.41
C PRO A 296 30.53 4.10 -17.70
N PRO A 297 30.06 4.73 -16.61
CA PRO A 297 30.87 5.68 -15.85
C PRO A 297 31.83 4.94 -14.91
N LYS A 298 32.77 5.67 -14.30
CA LYS A 298 33.45 5.20 -13.09
C LYS A 298 32.39 4.97 -12.01
N ILE A 299 32.40 3.77 -11.43
CA ILE A 299 31.36 3.30 -10.52
C ILE A 299 31.69 3.74 -9.10
N ASP A 300 30.69 4.23 -8.38
CA ASP A 300 30.77 4.35 -6.93
C ASP A 300 30.40 3.01 -6.30
N ASN A 301 31.40 2.19 -5.95
CA ASN A 301 31.18 0.86 -5.40
C ASN A 301 30.48 0.86 -4.02
N ARG A 302 30.29 2.02 -3.37
CA ARG A 302 29.54 2.13 -2.11
C ARG A 302 28.02 2.05 -2.33
N SER A 303 27.55 2.63 -3.44
CA SER A 303 26.11 2.78 -3.72
C SER A 303 25.68 2.08 -5.01
N GLN A 304 26.60 1.79 -5.93
CA GLN A 304 26.31 1.26 -7.25
C GLN A 304 26.84 -0.16 -7.43
N ARG A 305 26.10 -0.98 -8.17
CA ARG A 305 26.47 -2.37 -8.47
C ARG A 305 25.92 -2.82 -9.82
N TRP A 306 26.67 -3.70 -10.48
CA TRP A 306 26.21 -4.39 -11.68
C TRP A 306 25.32 -5.59 -11.33
N PHE A 307 24.14 -5.65 -11.95
CA PHE A 307 23.22 -6.77 -11.86
C PHE A 307 23.13 -7.48 -13.20
N SER A 308 23.11 -8.81 -13.17
CA SER A 308 22.80 -9.59 -14.37
C SER A 308 21.37 -9.27 -14.82
N ILE A 309 21.19 -8.95 -16.10
CA ILE A 309 19.85 -8.69 -16.66
C ILE A 309 18.94 -9.92 -16.47
N ARG A 310 19.50 -11.14 -16.56
CA ARG A 310 18.76 -12.39 -16.35
C ARG A 310 18.25 -12.59 -14.91
N ARG A 311 18.82 -11.86 -13.93
CA ARG A 311 18.42 -11.94 -12.51
C ARG A 311 17.78 -10.64 -12.03
N ILE A 312 17.34 -9.77 -12.94
CA ILE A 312 16.79 -8.46 -12.56
C ILE A 312 15.50 -8.59 -11.75
N GLU A 313 14.77 -9.70 -11.93
CA GLU A 313 13.50 -9.93 -11.26
C GLU A 313 13.62 -10.16 -9.76
N SER A 314 14.75 -10.73 -9.30
CA SER A 314 15.03 -10.96 -7.88
C SER A 314 15.55 -9.72 -7.16
N VAL A 315 15.78 -8.62 -7.86
CA VAL A 315 16.30 -7.38 -7.29
C VAL A 315 15.12 -6.51 -6.83
N PRO A 316 15.14 -5.96 -5.59
CA PRO A 316 14.09 -5.04 -5.14
C PRO A 316 14.20 -3.70 -5.89
N ILE A 317 13.39 -3.53 -6.94
CA ILE A 317 13.35 -2.34 -7.81
C ILE A 317 11.96 -1.71 -7.75
N PRO A 318 11.84 -0.39 -7.50
CA PRO A 318 10.54 0.28 -7.53
C PRO A 318 9.86 0.15 -8.89
N SER A 319 8.53 0.00 -8.89
CA SER A 319 7.72 -0.23 -10.11
C SER A 319 8.05 0.74 -11.27
N PRO A 320 8.22 2.07 -11.08
CA PRO A 320 8.56 2.97 -12.17
C PRO A 320 9.90 2.64 -12.86
N HIS A 321 10.94 2.34 -12.07
CA HIS A 321 12.26 1.95 -12.61
C HIS A 321 12.22 0.55 -13.21
N ARG A 322 11.50 -0.40 -12.60
CA ARG A 322 11.34 -1.75 -13.14
C ARG A 322 10.67 -1.74 -14.50
N ARG A 323 9.57 -0.99 -14.64
CA ARG A 323 8.87 -0.79 -15.92
C ARG A 323 9.77 -0.14 -16.96
N ALA A 324 10.57 0.85 -16.56
CA ALA A 324 11.53 1.47 -17.46
C ALA A 324 12.60 0.47 -17.95
N ILE A 325 13.15 -0.35 -17.05
CA ILE A 325 14.13 -1.38 -17.39
C ILE A 325 13.52 -2.41 -18.35
N VAL A 326 12.34 -2.96 -18.04
CA VAL A 326 11.66 -3.94 -18.90
C VAL A 326 11.35 -3.35 -20.28
N GLY A 327 10.81 -2.13 -20.33
CA GLY A 327 10.53 -1.43 -21.59
C GLY A 327 11.78 -1.20 -22.44
N LEU A 328 12.89 -0.79 -21.81
CA LEU A 328 14.17 -0.54 -22.49
C LEU A 328 14.84 -1.83 -22.98
N LEU A 329 14.71 -2.93 -22.24
CA LEU A 329 15.28 -4.22 -22.62
C LEU A 329 14.47 -4.91 -23.72
N SER A 330 13.15 -4.72 -23.74
CA SER A 330 12.26 -5.27 -24.78
C SER A 330 12.37 -4.52 -26.10
N ALA A 331 12.77 -3.24 -26.08
CA ALA A 331 12.89 -2.38 -27.26
C ALA A 331 14.24 -2.50 -28.01
N ARG A 332 15.16 -3.39 -27.59
CA ARG A 332 16.43 -3.60 -28.31
C ARG A 332 16.18 -4.49 -29.54
N PRO A 333 16.60 -4.09 -30.75
CA PRO A 333 16.57 -4.98 -31.90
C PRO A 333 17.42 -6.22 -31.63
N ALA A 334 16.95 -7.38 -32.10
CA ALA A 334 17.79 -8.58 -32.21
C ALA A 334 19.12 -8.18 -32.88
N THR A 335 20.24 -8.62 -32.30
CA THR A 335 21.57 -8.29 -32.78
C THR A 335 21.69 -8.67 -34.26
N PRO A 336 22.26 -7.84 -35.17
CA PRO A 336 22.47 -8.27 -36.53
C PRO A 336 23.40 -9.49 -36.49
N SER A 337 22.92 -10.62 -37.03
CA SER A 337 23.75 -11.81 -37.21
C SER A 337 25.01 -11.37 -37.96
N ARG A 338 26.19 -11.71 -37.43
CA ARG A 338 27.47 -11.56 -38.13
C ARG A 338 27.29 -12.12 -39.54
N ARG A 339 27.22 -11.26 -40.57
CA ARG A 339 27.44 -11.66 -41.96
C ARG A 339 28.84 -12.26 -41.98
N ARG A 340 28.91 -13.58 -42.16
CA ARG A 340 30.14 -14.28 -42.54
C ARG A 340 30.66 -13.56 -43.79
N ARG A 341 31.86 -12.98 -43.69
CA ARG A 341 32.66 -12.67 -44.88
C ARG A 341 32.99 -14.03 -45.50
N SER A 342 32.36 -14.37 -46.61
CA SER A 342 32.90 -15.35 -47.55
C SER A 342 34.03 -14.67 -48.31
N SER A 343 35.23 -15.15 -48.06
CA SER A 343 36.44 -14.90 -48.82
C SER A 343 36.52 -15.89 -49.98
N GLY A 344 36.54 -15.34 -51.20
CA GLY A 344 37.27 -15.82 -52.38
C GLY A 344 36.63 -16.93 -53.24
N PRO A 345 37.21 -17.21 -54.42
CA PRO A 345 38.21 -16.45 -55.19
C PRO A 345 37.58 -15.47 -56.19
#